data_AF-A0A7C1CNR5-F1
#
_entry.id   AF-A0A7C1CNR5-F1
#
_cell.length_a   1.000
_cell.length_b   1.000
_cell.length_c   1.000
_cell.angle_alpha   90.00
_cell.angle_beta   90.00
_cell.angle_gamma   90.00
#
_symmetry.space_group_name_H-M   'P 1'
#
loop_
_entity.id
_entity.type
_entity.pdbx_description
1 polymer ?
#
loop_
_entity_poly.entity_id
_entity_poly.type
_entity_poly.pdbx_seq_one_letter_code
_entity_poly.pdbx_strand_id
1 'polypeptide(L)' 'MMPNNNVLITEGVSGRVFEVTRQKEIVWEFLNPARSGEHGELIASIFDLLRIPKEYVAPWLE' A
#
# COMPACT_ATOMS: atom_id res chain seq x y z
N MET A 1 4.51 13.16 -4.70
CA MET A 1 4.56 12.36 -5.95
C MET A 1 5.85 11.58 -5.95
N MET A 2 5.83 10.34 -6.42
CA MET A 2 7.00 9.46 -6.33
C MET A 2 8.04 9.77 -7.42
N PRO A 3 9.32 9.39 -7.23
CA PRO A 3 10.38 9.65 -8.22
C PRO A 3 10.10 9.04 -9.60
N ASN A 4 9.38 7.92 -9.66
CA ASN A 4 8.93 7.29 -10.91
C ASN A 4 7.66 7.92 -11.50
N ASN A 5 7.20 9.05 -10.95
CA ASN A 5 5.99 9.77 -11.33
C ASN A 5 4.67 8.98 -11.17
N ASN A 6 4.70 7.81 -10.52
CA ASN A 6 3.49 7.09 -10.15
C ASN A 6 2.82 7.72 -8.93
N VAL A 7 1.56 7.36 -8.72
CA VAL A 7 0.75 7.79 -7.59
C VAL A 7 0.47 6.59 -6.71
N LEU A 8 0.77 6.73 -5.42
CA LEU A 8 0.41 5.76 -4.39
C LEU A 8 -0.91 6.20 -3.76
N ILE A 9 -1.88 5.29 -3.67
CA ILE A 9 -3.23 5.56 -3.17
C ILE A 9 -3.51 4.64 -1.98
N THR A 10 -3.96 5.24 -0.87
CA THR A 10 -4.36 4.52 0.34
C THR A 10 -5.87 4.57 0.49
N GLU A 11 -6.54 3.43 0.33
CA GLU A 11 -7.95 3.27 0.70
C GLU A 11 -8.04 2.82 2.17
N GLY A 12 -7.93 3.79 3.08
CA GLY A 12 -7.70 3.50 4.50
C GLY A 12 -8.70 2.53 5.13
N VAL A 13 -10.00 2.74 4.95
CA VAL A 13 -11.05 1.88 5.53
C VAL A 13 -11.13 0.51 4.84
N SER A 14 -10.81 0.46 3.54
CA SER A 14 -10.87 -0.78 2.79
C SER A 14 -9.66 -1.68 3.06
N GLY A 15 -8.57 -1.13 3.63
CA GLY A 15 -7.33 -1.88 3.86
C GLY A 15 -6.60 -2.25 2.59
N ARG A 16 -6.69 -1.38 1.58
CA ARG A 16 -6.03 -1.56 0.29
C ARG A 16 -5.10 -0.39 0.04
N VAL A 17 -3.91 -0.70 -0.47
CA VAL A 17 -2.96 0.30 -0.98
C VAL A 17 -2.49 -0.16 -2.34
N PHE A 18 -2.45 0.75 -3.31
CA PHE A 18 -2.00 0.41 -4.64
C PHE A 18 -1.29 1.58 -5.31
N GLU A 19 -0.38 1.24 -6.22
CA GLU A 19 0.40 2.18 -7.00
C GLU A 19 -0.12 2.18 -8.45
N VAL A 20 -0.38 3.37 -8.99
CA VAL A 20 -0.83 3.56 -10.37
C VAL A 20 0.13 4.41 -11.19
N THR A 21 0.25 4.07 -12.48
CA THR A 21 0.84 4.94 -13.49
C THR A 21 -0.05 6.16 -13.76
N ARG A 22 0.45 7.16 -14.49
CA ARG A 22 -0.37 8.29 -14.95
C ARG A 22 -1.46 7.90 -15.93
N GLN A 23 -1.26 6.77 -16.60
CA GLN A 23 -2.23 6.13 -17.50
C GLN A 23 -3.28 5.32 -16.73
N LYS A 24 -3.23 5.33 -15.39
CA LYS A 24 -4.17 4.65 -14.48
C LYS A 24 -4.03 3.13 -14.48
N GLU A 25 -2.84 2.62 -14.80
CA GLU A 25 -2.54 1.19 -14.71
C GLU A 25 -1.99 0.87 -13.33
N ILE A 26 -2.50 -0.19 -12.68
CA ILE A 26 -1.99 -0.66 -11.39
C ILE A 26 -0.69 -1.43 -11.63
N VAL A 27 0.38 -1.02 -10.93
CA VAL A 27 1.72 -1.65 -11.04
C VAL A 27 2.15 -2.38 -9.75
N TRP A 28 1.46 -2.12 -8.65
CA TRP A 28 1.65 -2.81 -7.38
C TRP A 28 0.38 -2.67 -6.53
N GLU A 29 0.07 -3.69 -5.74
CA GLU A 29 -1.09 -3.71 -4.85
C GLU A 29 -0.77 -4.49 -3.56
N PHE A 30 -1.29 -3.96 -2.45
CA PHE A 30 -1.40 -4.63 -1.17
C PHE A 30 -2.85 -4.62 -0.70
N LEU A 31 -3.28 -5.77 -0.20
CA LEU A 31 -4.58 -5.99 0.43
C LEU A 31 -4.30 -6.53 1.82
N ASN A 32 -4.79 -5.84 2.85
CA ASN A 32 -4.75 -6.36 4.22
C ASN A 32 -5.50 -7.69 4.25
N PRO A 33 -4.89 -8.81 4.67
CA PRO A 33 -5.56 -10.12 4.69
C PRO A 33 -6.69 -10.20 5.73
N ALA A 34 -6.69 -9.32 6.75
CA ALA A 34 -7.66 -9.32 7.84
C ALA A 34 -8.70 -8.20 7.67
N ARG A 35 -9.42 -8.14 6.53
CA ARG A 35 -10.27 -6.99 6.19
C ARG A 35 -11.54 -6.82 7.03
N SER A 36 -11.95 -7.87 7.73
CA SER A 36 -13.31 -7.99 8.25
C SER A 36 -13.40 -8.68 9.60
N GLY A 37 -12.32 -9.27 10.12
CA GLY A 37 -12.44 -10.21 11.25
C GLY A 37 -13.20 -11.48 10.86
N GLU A 38 -13.42 -12.38 11.80
CA GLU A 38 -14.11 -13.67 11.53
C GLU A 38 -15.61 -13.49 11.24
N HIS A 39 -16.20 -12.38 11.68
CA HIS A 39 -17.64 -12.11 11.62
C HIS A 39 -18.00 -10.79 10.92
N GLY A 40 -17.06 -10.11 10.26
CA GLY A 40 -17.34 -8.80 9.64
C GLY A 40 -17.29 -7.64 10.63
N GLU A 41 -16.72 -7.85 11.82
CA GLU A 41 -16.72 -6.90 12.92
C GLU A 41 -15.56 -5.89 12.90
N LEU A 42 -14.55 -6.10 12.06
CA LEU A 42 -13.35 -5.26 12.01
C LEU A 42 -13.29 -4.37 10.77
N ILE A 43 -12.64 -3.21 10.91
CA ILE A 43 -12.26 -2.33 9.81
C ILE A 43 -10.77 -2.51 9.54
N ALA A 44 -10.44 -2.68 8.27
CA ALA A 44 -9.10 -2.95 7.76
C ALA A 44 -8.18 -1.70 7.75
N SER A 45 -8.27 -0.83 8.75
CA SER A 45 -7.69 0.51 8.74
C SER A 45 -6.19 0.52 8.40
N ILE A 46 -5.85 1.14 7.27
CA ILE A 46 -4.48 1.53 6.92
C ILE A 46 -4.41 3.06 7.02
N PHE A 47 -3.66 3.56 8.00
CA PHE A 47 -3.57 5.00 8.26
C PHE A 47 -2.57 5.70 7.33
N ASP A 48 -1.41 5.09 7.12
CA ASP A 48 -0.36 5.64 6.28
C ASP A 48 0.46 4.52 5.63
N LEU A 49 1.03 4.81 4.47
CA LEU A 49 1.99 3.95 3.80
C LEU A 49 3.11 4.77 3.18
N LEU A 50 4.33 4.40 3.51
CA LEU A 50 5.55 5.07 3.03
C LEU A 50 6.31 4.14 2.10
N ARG A 51 6.72 4.68 0.95
CA ARG A 51 7.70 4.03 0.09
C ARG A 51 9.09 4.47 0.52
N ILE A 52 9.87 3.53 1.03
CA ILE A 52 11.24 3.77 1.48
C ILE A 52 12.22 3.44 0.34
N PRO A 53 13.24 4.28 0.08
CA PRO A 53 14.30 3.95 -0.87
C PRO A 53 15.01 2.64 -0.49
N LYS A 54 15.41 1.85 -1.50
CA LYS A 54 15.98 0.51 -1.27
C LYS A 54 17.25 0.59 -0.41
N GLU A 55 18.02 1.66 -0.55
CA GLU A 55 19.31 1.84 0.13
C GLU A 55 19.15 1.90 1.66
N TYR A 56 17.98 2.35 2.14
CA TYR A 56 17.70 2.51 3.56
C TYR A 56 17.39 1.18 4.24
N VAL A 57 16.89 0.21 3.47
CA VAL A 57 16.52 -1.12 3.96
C VAL A 57 17.53 -2.19 3.54
N ALA A 58 18.55 -1.83 2.76
CA ALA A 58 19.56 -2.77 2.27
C ALA A 58 20.18 -3.63 3.39
N PRO A 59 20.52 -3.10 4.58
CA PRO A 59 21.05 -3.92 5.68
C PRO A 59 20.06 -4.94 6.27
N TRP A 60 18.77 -4.86 5.97
CA TRP A 60 17.74 -5.78 6.46
C TRP A 60 17.43 -6.92 5.50
N LEU A 61 17.95 -6.83 4.27
CA LEU A 61 17.67 -7.78 3.19
C LEU A 61 18.78 -8.84 3.04
N GLU A 62 19.76 -8.83 3.94
CA GLU A 62 20.85 -9.83 4.05
C GLU A 62 20.46 -11.02 4.94
#